data_AF-A0AA96V190-F1
#
_entry.id   AF-A0AA96V190-F1
#
_cell.length_a   1.000
_cell.length_b   1.000
_cell.length_c   1.000
_cell.angle_alpha   90.00
_cell.angle_beta   90.00
_cell.angle_gamma   90.00
#
_symmetry.space_group_name_H-M   'P 1'
#
loop_
_entity.id
_entity.type
_entity.pdbx_description
1 polymer ?
#
loop_
_entity_poly.entity_id
_entity_poly.type
_entity_poly.pdbx_seq_one_letter_code
_entity_poly.pdbx_strand_id
1 'polypeptide(L)'
;MAQEDIFARFKRSMEIKFAEDYGDNRQGGTDITSKTEKFYRLGPEQSPRKREMIKAGKEIAKKRGLVGYNPMMHTGAPLGQRAITPYRISGTDLVCDPDDLHYVNNAAMQQMVDDIKRTNIVGLDMAHDTLEKRLGKEVTPETINNYLENLNHSLPGGAVVQEMMVECHPGLVDDCYVKMFTGNDELADEIDKQFLIDINKMFPAEQAEQLKAAIGNSSWQALHIPTIVIRSTDGGQTSRWSAMQIGMSFISAYNMCAGEAAVADLSYAAKHAGSINMGEMLPARRVRAPNEPGGVSFGHLCDIVQSSRVNVDDPAKVALEVVGAGCVMYDQIWLGSYMSGGVGFTQYATAGYTDDILDNNLYYNIDYINKKYNHAGKTGTANKVKATNEVIKDIATESTLFGIEEYERYPSALEDHFGGSQRATSLAAAAGCGVSIATGNGNAGLSGWYLSMYLHKEAWGRLGFYGYDLQDQCGASNVCSYQGDEGAPAELRGPNYPNYAMNVGHQGGYAGITMAAHSTRGDAYTVNPLVKVCFADDLLPFDFTRPRYEFGRGALREFEPAGERTLVIPAK
;
A
#
# COMPACT_ATOMS: atom_id res chain seq x y z
N MET A 1 -19.65 7.40 -6.42
CA MET A 1 -20.20 7.09 -7.77
C MET A 1 -21.42 6.18 -7.63
N ALA A 2 -22.32 6.11 -8.62
CA ALA A 2 -23.46 5.18 -8.59
C ALA A 2 -23.03 3.76 -9.01
N GLN A 3 -23.70 2.72 -8.51
CA GLN A 3 -23.38 1.33 -8.89
C GLN A 3 -23.52 1.06 -10.39
N GLU A 4 -24.50 1.69 -11.05
CA GLU A 4 -24.71 1.56 -12.50
C GLU A 4 -23.48 2.02 -13.30
N ASP A 5 -22.80 3.07 -12.86
CA ASP A 5 -21.57 3.58 -13.50
C ASP A 5 -20.44 2.55 -13.37
N ILE A 6 -20.26 1.97 -12.19
CA ILE A 6 -19.20 0.99 -11.92
C ILE A 6 -19.46 -0.32 -12.67
N PHE A 7 -20.72 -0.76 -12.72
CA PHE A 7 -21.10 -1.93 -13.48
C PHE A 7 -20.86 -1.73 -15.00
N ALA A 8 -21.12 -0.54 -15.52
CA ALA A 8 -20.78 -0.20 -16.90
C ALA A 8 -19.26 -0.27 -17.16
N ARG A 9 -18.44 0.16 -16.19
CA ARG A 9 -16.97 0.04 -16.27
C ARG A 9 -16.48 -1.39 -16.22
N PHE A 10 -17.02 -2.21 -15.31
CA PHE A 10 -16.74 -3.65 -15.23
C PHE A 10 -17.01 -4.33 -16.59
N LYS A 11 -18.20 -4.11 -17.17
CA LYS A 11 -18.51 -4.65 -18.50
C LYS A 11 -17.53 -4.17 -19.55
N ARG A 12 -17.19 -2.88 -19.56
CA ARG A 12 -16.21 -2.32 -20.48
C ARG A 12 -14.82 -2.97 -20.31
N SER A 13 -14.41 -3.28 -19.10
CA SER A 13 -13.15 -4.00 -18.82
C SER A 13 -13.20 -5.42 -19.39
N MET A 14 -14.32 -6.15 -19.22
CA MET A 14 -14.51 -7.47 -19.82
C MET A 14 -14.52 -7.42 -21.36
N GLU A 15 -15.14 -6.40 -21.95
CA GLU A 15 -15.15 -6.17 -23.40
C GLU A 15 -13.75 -5.90 -23.94
N ILE A 16 -12.98 -4.99 -23.33
CA ILE A 16 -11.60 -4.71 -23.74
C ILE A 16 -10.74 -5.97 -23.63
N LYS A 17 -10.98 -6.78 -22.59
CA LYS A 17 -10.16 -7.95 -22.29
C LYS A 17 -10.44 -9.14 -23.19
N PHE A 18 -11.70 -9.40 -23.53
CA PHE A 18 -12.12 -10.62 -24.24
C PHE A 18 -12.83 -10.36 -25.57
N ALA A 19 -13.40 -9.18 -25.80
CA ALA A 19 -14.12 -8.85 -27.04
C ALA A 19 -13.28 -8.06 -28.05
N GLU A 20 -12.10 -7.57 -27.65
CA GLU A 20 -11.14 -6.85 -28.48
C GLU A 20 -9.83 -7.66 -28.60
N ASP A 21 -9.15 -7.57 -29.76
CA ASP A 21 -7.85 -8.22 -29.95
C ASP A 21 -6.78 -7.49 -29.12
N TYR A 22 -5.95 -8.26 -28.41
CA TYR A 22 -4.76 -7.74 -27.72
C TYR A 22 -3.49 -8.39 -28.29
N GLY A 23 -2.66 -7.57 -28.94
CA GLY A 23 -1.57 -8.09 -29.76
C GLY A 23 -2.12 -8.93 -30.91
N ASP A 24 -1.67 -10.18 -31.00
CA ASP A 24 -2.09 -11.14 -32.01
C ASP A 24 -2.89 -12.31 -31.40
N ASN A 25 -3.59 -12.09 -30.28
CA ASN A 25 -4.29 -13.13 -29.52
C ASN A 25 -5.58 -13.67 -30.17
N ARG A 26 -6.14 -12.94 -31.16
CA ARG A 26 -7.33 -13.31 -31.95
C ARG A 26 -8.58 -13.53 -31.09
N GLN A 27 -8.75 -12.73 -30.04
CA GLN A 27 -9.90 -12.76 -29.13
C GLN A 27 -11.12 -11.97 -29.63
N GLY A 28 -10.92 -11.08 -30.61
CA GLY A 28 -11.92 -10.13 -31.07
C GLY A 28 -13.27 -10.76 -31.40
N GLY A 29 -14.34 -10.11 -30.93
CA GLY A 29 -15.73 -10.48 -31.20
C GLY A 29 -16.36 -11.49 -30.23
N THR A 30 -15.68 -11.83 -29.13
CA THR A 30 -16.26 -12.69 -28.08
C THR A 30 -17.27 -11.92 -27.23
N ASP A 31 -18.46 -12.50 -27.05
CA ASP A 31 -19.46 -11.99 -26.09
C ASP A 31 -19.01 -12.30 -24.66
N ILE A 32 -18.97 -11.29 -23.79
CA ILE A 32 -18.54 -11.40 -22.38
C ILE A 32 -19.42 -12.34 -21.55
N THR A 33 -20.61 -12.70 -22.04
CA THR A 33 -21.53 -13.68 -21.43
C THR A 33 -21.41 -15.09 -22.03
N SER A 34 -20.58 -15.26 -23.06
CA SER A 34 -20.40 -16.55 -23.73
C SER A 34 -19.83 -17.60 -22.78
N LYS A 35 -20.41 -18.81 -22.82
CA LYS A 35 -19.96 -19.97 -22.02
C LYS A 35 -18.92 -20.83 -22.74
N THR A 36 -18.64 -20.52 -23.99
CA THR A 36 -17.72 -21.28 -24.83
C THR A 36 -16.87 -20.34 -25.65
N GLU A 37 -15.59 -20.67 -25.75
CA GLU A 37 -14.65 -19.88 -26.54
C GLU A 37 -13.64 -20.81 -27.24
N LYS A 38 -13.04 -20.31 -28.31
CA LYS A 38 -12.08 -21.06 -29.10
C LYS A 38 -10.65 -20.70 -28.70
N PHE A 39 -9.96 -21.66 -28.09
CA PHE A 39 -8.52 -21.51 -27.85
C PHE A 39 -7.70 -21.75 -29.11
N TYR A 40 -7.09 -20.68 -29.62
CA TYR A 40 -6.27 -20.72 -30.83
C TYR A 40 -4.86 -21.31 -30.62
N ARG A 41 -4.41 -21.45 -29.36
CA ARG A 41 -3.12 -22.06 -28.99
C ARG A 41 -1.93 -21.42 -29.71
N LEU A 42 -1.91 -20.09 -29.73
CA LEU A 42 -0.93 -19.30 -30.48
C LEU A 42 0.45 -19.22 -29.79
N GLY A 43 0.55 -19.71 -28.55
CA GLY A 43 1.78 -19.65 -27.78
C GLY A 43 2.08 -18.24 -27.27
N PRO A 44 3.31 -17.98 -26.79
CA PRO A 44 3.66 -16.69 -26.19
C PRO A 44 3.78 -15.56 -27.24
N GLU A 45 3.99 -15.92 -28.51
CA GLU A 45 4.15 -14.96 -29.62
C GLU A 45 2.90 -14.09 -29.87
N GLN A 46 1.75 -14.46 -29.32
CA GLN A 46 0.55 -13.63 -29.39
C GLN A 46 0.67 -12.32 -28.60
N SER A 47 1.48 -12.28 -27.53
CA SER A 47 1.67 -11.09 -26.71
C SER A 47 2.89 -10.29 -27.21
N PRO A 48 2.75 -8.97 -27.43
CA PRO A 48 3.88 -8.12 -27.81
C PRO A 48 4.97 -8.11 -26.72
N ARG A 49 4.59 -8.07 -25.44
CA ARG A 49 5.54 -8.10 -24.33
C ARG A 49 6.31 -9.41 -24.24
N LYS A 50 5.63 -10.55 -24.41
CA LYS A 50 6.30 -11.85 -24.46
C LYS A 50 7.30 -11.94 -25.62
N ARG A 51 6.99 -11.38 -26.79
CA ARG A 51 7.93 -11.30 -27.91
C ARG A 51 9.18 -10.49 -27.58
N GLU A 52 9.02 -9.34 -26.93
CA GLU A 52 10.14 -8.55 -26.41
C GLU A 52 11.00 -9.38 -25.46
N MET A 53 10.39 -10.07 -24.49
CA MET A 53 11.09 -10.90 -23.50
C MET A 53 11.84 -12.07 -24.16
N ILE A 54 11.24 -12.71 -25.17
CA ILE A 54 11.89 -13.79 -25.94
C ILE A 54 13.14 -13.28 -26.65
N LYS A 55 13.04 -12.11 -27.29
CA LYS A 55 14.17 -11.48 -27.98
C LYS A 55 15.29 -11.13 -26.99
N ALA A 56 14.96 -10.44 -25.90
CA ALA A 56 15.91 -10.07 -24.87
C ALA A 56 16.57 -11.31 -24.23
N GLY A 57 15.79 -12.36 -23.95
CA GLY A 57 16.29 -13.62 -23.40
C GLY A 57 17.34 -14.29 -24.29
N LYS A 58 17.10 -14.33 -25.61
CA LYS A 58 18.05 -14.86 -26.60
C LYS A 58 19.33 -14.02 -26.68
N GLU A 59 19.20 -12.69 -26.70
CA GLU A 59 20.34 -11.77 -26.75
C GLU A 59 21.22 -11.87 -25.50
N ILE A 60 20.60 -11.90 -24.31
CA ILE A 60 21.32 -12.07 -23.03
C ILE A 60 22.02 -13.42 -22.98
N ALA A 61 21.33 -14.51 -23.36
CA ALA A 61 21.91 -15.85 -23.35
C ALA A 61 23.14 -15.93 -24.25
N LYS A 62 23.08 -15.33 -25.45
CA LYS A 62 24.21 -15.23 -26.38
C LYS A 62 25.34 -14.37 -25.80
N LYS A 63 25.03 -13.19 -25.26
CA LYS A 63 26.03 -12.25 -24.71
C LYS A 63 26.82 -12.86 -23.55
N ARG A 64 26.16 -13.63 -22.68
CA ARG A 64 26.78 -14.19 -21.47
C ARG A 64 27.31 -15.63 -21.64
N GLY A 65 26.99 -16.30 -22.75
CA GLY A 65 27.40 -17.70 -22.99
C GLY A 65 26.73 -18.74 -22.09
N LEU A 66 25.55 -18.42 -21.52
CA LEU A 66 24.80 -19.30 -20.61
C LEU A 66 23.31 -19.18 -20.90
N VAL A 67 22.60 -20.33 -20.92
CA VAL A 67 21.15 -20.40 -21.18
C VAL A 67 20.37 -19.36 -20.36
N GLY A 68 19.46 -18.62 -21.00
CA GLY A 68 18.65 -17.56 -20.41
C GLY A 68 17.15 -17.86 -20.50
N TYR A 69 16.33 -16.82 -20.42
CA TYR A 69 14.88 -16.93 -20.59
C TYR A 69 14.55 -17.64 -21.91
N ASN A 70 13.82 -18.75 -21.81
CA ASN A 70 13.39 -19.57 -22.94
C ASN A 70 12.00 -20.17 -22.63
N PRO A 71 10.91 -19.70 -23.28
CA PRO A 71 9.56 -20.22 -23.04
C PRO A 71 9.41 -21.72 -23.31
N MET A 72 10.29 -22.32 -24.12
CA MET A 72 10.24 -23.74 -24.47
C MET A 72 10.68 -24.66 -23.33
N MET A 73 11.24 -24.10 -22.25
CA MET A 73 11.53 -24.86 -21.04
C MET A 73 10.28 -25.11 -20.19
N HIS A 74 9.14 -24.49 -20.51
CA HIS A 74 7.88 -24.74 -19.83
C HIS A 74 7.43 -26.20 -20.07
N THR A 75 7.05 -26.89 -18.99
CA THR A 75 6.61 -28.29 -19.05
C THR A 75 5.37 -28.43 -19.92
N GLY A 76 5.37 -29.42 -20.83
CA GLY A 76 4.25 -29.72 -21.72
C GLY A 76 4.16 -28.79 -22.93
N ALA A 77 3.81 -27.52 -22.72
CA ALA A 77 3.67 -26.52 -23.78
C ALA A 77 4.08 -25.13 -23.28
N PRO A 78 4.57 -24.22 -24.15
CA PRO A 78 4.81 -22.85 -23.76
C PRO A 78 3.50 -22.12 -23.40
N LEU A 79 3.60 -21.00 -22.67
CA LEU A 79 2.46 -20.14 -22.30
C LEU A 79 1.64 -19.70 -23.53
N GLY A 80 0.40 -19.26 -23.31
CA GLY A 80 -0.47 -18.76 -24.39
C GLY A 80 -1.20 -19.86 -25.17
N GLN A 81 -1.52 -20.98 -24.50
CA GLN A 81 -2.43 -21.98 -25.07
C GLN A 81 -3.89 -21.48 -25.11
N ARG A 82 -4.27 -20.65 -24.13
CA ARG A 82 -5.46 -19.77 -24.15
C ARG A 82 -5.05 -18.32 -24.45
N ALA A 83 -6.06 -17.45 -24.49
CA ALA A 83 -5.96 -16.00 -24.45
C ALA A 83 -4.84 -15.47 -23.54
N ILE A 84 -3.85 -14.72 -24.04
CA ILE A 84 -3.15 -13.73 -23.19
C ILE A 84 -3.88 -12.40 -23.38
N THR A 85 -4.52 -11.92 -22.33
CA THR A 85 -5.41 -10.75 -22.37
C THR A 85 -4.91 -9.67 -21.40
N PRO A 86 -5.19 -8.38 -21.66
CA PRO A 86 -4.68 -7.30 -20.84
C PRO A 86 -5.45 -7.16 -19.52
N TYR A 87 -4.98 -6.26 -18.67
CA TYR A 87 -5.70 -5.83 -17.47
C TYR A 87 -5.97 -4.33 -17.54
N ARG A 88 -7.18 -3.89 -17.22
CA ARG A 88 -7.48 -2.48 -17.02
C ARG A 88 -7.31 -2.14 -15.54
N ILE A 89 -6.57 -1.08 -15.22
CA ILE A 89 -6.45 -0.63 -13.84
C ILE A 89 -7.81 -0.09 -13.38
N SER A 90 -8.37 -0.69 -12.32
CA SER A 90 -9.68 -0.30 -11.78
C SER A 90 -9.71 1.19 -11.46
N GLY A 91 -10.84 1.83 -11.72
CA GLY A 91 -10.95 3.27 -11.51
C GLY A 91 -10.33 4.14 -12.61
N THR A 92 -9.64 3.57 -13.62
CA THR A 92 -8.98 4.30 -14.71
C THR A 92 -9.34 3.77 -16.11
N ASP A 93 -8.74 4.34 -17.16
CA ASP A 93 -8.77 3.83 -18.55
C ASP A 93 -7.44 3.18 -18.98
N LEU A 94 -6.51 2.99 -18.04
CA LEU A 94 -5.19 2.45 -18.34
C LEU A 94 -5.26 0.93 -18.55
N VAL A 95 -4.91 0.49 -19.76
CA VAL A 95 -4.87 -0.92 -20.16
C VAL A 95 -3.41 -1.37 -20.20
N CYS A 96 -3.08 -2.41 -19.44
CA CYS A 96 -1.72 -2.86 -19.17
C CYS A 96 -1.48 -4.28 -19.67
N ASP A 97 -0.27 -4.56 -20.15
CA ASP A 97 0.17 -5.95 -20.36
C ASP A 97 0.29 -6.65 -18.99
N PRO A 98 -0.12 -7.93 -18.85
CA PRO A 98 0.00 -8.67 -17.60
C PRO A 98 1.41 -8.69 -17.00
N ASP A 99 2.45 -8.75 -17.83
CA ASP A 99 3.84 -8.79 -17.35
C ASP A 99 4.31 -7.41 -16.83
N ASP A 100 3.70 -6.31 -17.28
CA ASP A 100 4.04 -4.95 -16.85
C ASP A 100 3.46 -4.60 -15.46
N LEU A 101 2.59 -5.47 -14.94
CA LEU A 101 2.10 -5.42 -13.57
C LEU A 101 2.91 -6.28 -12.60
N HIS A 102 3.96 -6.96 -13.07
CA HIS A 102 4.92 -7.60 -12.17
C HIS A 102 5.81 -6.53 -11.53
N TYR A 103 5.97 -6.54 -10.20
CA TYR A 103 6.69 -5.48 -9.47
C TYR A 103 8.13 -5.24 -9.98
N VAL A 104 8.84 -6.28 -10.44
CA VAL A 104 10.19 -6.13 -11.05
C VAL A 104 10.17 -5.28 -12.33
N ASN A 105 9.08 -5.33 -13.09
CA ASN A 105 8.92 -4.61 -14.35
C ASN A 105 8.23 -3.25 -14.17
N ASN A 106 7.85 -2.90 -12.94
CA ASN A 106 7.02 -1.74 -12.63
C ASN A 106 7.72 -0.84 -11.61
N ALA A 107 8.24 0.30 -12.07
CA ALA A 107 8.99 1.24 -11.24
C ALA A 107 8.12 1.89 -10.14
N ALA A 108 6.84 2.15 -10.42
CA ALA A 108 5.92 2.75 -9.44
C ALA A 108 5.66 1.80 -8.26
N MET A 109 5.48 0.50 -8.52
CA MET A 109 5.31 -0.50 -7.45
C MET A 109 6.54 -0.61 -6.55
N GLN A 110 7.75 -0.54 -7.13
CA GLN A 110 8.99 -0.53 -6.35
C GLN A 110 9.10 0.75 -5.52
N GLN A 111 8.89 1.90 -6.16
CA GLN A 111 9.02 3.20 -5.50
C GLN A 111 8.01 3.38 -4.37
N MET A 112 6.79 2.85 -4.47
CA MET A 112 5.82 2.87 -3.36
C MET A 112 6.40 2.20 -2.10
N VAL A 113 6.99 1.00 -2.25
CA VAL A 113 7.58 0.28 -1.11
C VAL A 113 8.86 0.95 -0.64
N ASP A 114 9.66 1.50 -1.56
CA ASP A 114 10.86 2.26 -1.22
C ASP A 114 10.53 3.53 -0.41
N ASP A 115 9.52 4.30 -0.81
CA ASP A 115 9.02 5.49 -0.10
C ASP A 115 8.51 5.14 1.30
N ILE A 116 7.83 4.00 1.48
CA ILE A 116 7.45 3.53 2.81
C ILE A 116 8.68 3.13 3.63
N LYS A 117 9.56 2.31 3.03
CA LYS A 117 10.71 1.72 3.72
C LYS A 117 11.73 2.77 4.16
N ARG A 118 11.96 3.81 3.36
CA ARG A 118 12.90 4.91 3.63
C ARG A 118 12.35 6.00 4.55
N THR A 119 11.12 5.85 5.05
CA THR A 119 10.46 6.85 5.89
C THR A 119 10.44 6.47 7.36
N ASN A 120 10.79 7.39 8.26
CA ASN A 120 10.45 7.30 9.68
C ASN A 120 10.03 8.66 10.24
N ILE A 121 9.36 8.65 11.38
CA ILE A 121 8.89 9.86 12.05
C ILE A 121 9.62 10.01 13.38
N VAL A 122 10.12 11.21 13.69
CA VAL A 122 10.86 11.47 14.93
C VAL A 122 10.36 12.74 15.61
N GLY A 123 9.93 12.61 16.86
CA GLY A 123 9.48 13.74 17.69
C GLY A 123 10.61 14.72 18.02
N LEU A 124 10.29 16.02 18.02
CA LEU A 124 11.21 17.10 18.37
C LEU A 124 11.16 17.48 19.85
N ASP A 125 10.02 17.28 20.51
CA ASP A 125 9.79 17.83 21.86
C ASP A 125 10.80 17.32 22.89
N MET A 126 11.14 16.03 22.88
CA MET A 126 12.16 15.47 23.79
C MET A 126 13.57 16.00 23.51
N ALA A 127 13.89 16.28 22.23
CA ALA A 127 15.16 16.85 21.85
C ALA A 127 15.25 18.31 22.32
N HIS A 128 14.19 19.09 22.11
CA HIS A 128 14.08 20.46 22.61
C HIS A 128 14.17 20.52 24.14
N ASP A 129 13.48 19.63 24.84
CA ASP A 129 13.57 19.45 26.29
C ASP A 129 15.02 19.18 26.76
N THR A 130 15.77 18.38 25.99
CA THR A 130 17.18 18.07 26.29
C THR A 130 18.03 19.34 26.18
N LEU A 131 17.82 20.15 25.13
CA LEU A 131 18.53 21.41 24.92
C LEU A 131 18.25 22.41 26.05
N GLU A 132 16.97 22.58 26.41
CA GLU A 132 16.55 23.53 27.44
C GLU A 132 17.04 23.09 28.82
N LYS A 133 16.80 21.84 29.20
CA LYS A 133 17.05 21.36 30.58
C LYS A 133 18.52 21.06 30.84
N ARG A 134 19.24 20.47 29.88
CA ARG A 134 20.64 20.06 30.10
C ARG A 134 21.66 21.10 29.66
N LEU A 135 21.33 21.94 28.68
CA LEU A 135 22.26 22.90 28.10
C LEU A 135 21.84 24.36 28.30
N GLY A 136 20.64 24.62 28.83
CA GLY A 136 20.14 25.97 29.04
C GLY A 136 19.97 26.76 27.74
N LYS A 137 19.75 26.07 26.61
CA LYS A 137 19.55 26.69 25.30
C LYS A 137 18.07 27.02 25.09
N GLU A 138 17.80 28.13 24.45
CA GLU A 138 16.45 28.53 24.06
C GLU A 138 16.07 27.90 22.71
N VAL A 139 14.85 27.37 22.62
CA VAL A 139 14.29 26.85 21.37
C VAL A 139 13.18 27.78 20.90
N THR A 140 13.28 28.26 19.67
CA THR A 140 12.38 29.24 19.05
C THR A 140 12.09 28.80 17.61
N PRO A 141 11.05 29.34 16.95
CA PRO A 141 10.83 29.07 15.53
C PRO A 141 12.07 29.38 14.67
N GLU A 142 12.82 30.44 14.99
CA GLU A 142 14.07 30.79 14.29
C GLU A 142 15.14 29.69 14.44
N THR A 143 15.35 29.16 15.66
CA THR A 143 16.34 28.09 15.85
C THR A 143 15.89 26.76 15.25
N ILE A 144 14.59 26.49 15.24
CA ILE A 144 14.00 25.32 14.57
C ILE A 144 14.20 25.42 13.04
N ASN A 145 13.93 26.58 12.43
CA ASN A 145 14.15 26.80 11.00
C ASN A 145 15.62 26.60 10.60
N ASN A 146 16.56 27.17 11.38
CA ASN A 146 17.99 26.95 11.18
C ASN A 146 18.39 25.46 11.33
N TYR A 147 17.79 24.75 12.28
CA TYR A 147 17.99 23.31 12.44
C TYR A 147 17.47 22.51 11.24
N LEU A 148 16.29 22.84 10.70
CA LEU A 148 15.71 22.14 9.55
C LEU A 148 16.49 22.39 8.26
N GLU A 149 17.03 23.59 8.08
CA GLU A 149 17.96 23.88 6.97
C GLU A 149 19.24 23.04 7.10
N ASN A 150 19.84 23.00 8.31
CA ASN A 150 21.02 22.18 8.59
C ASN A 150 20.76 20.68 8.37
N LEU A 151 19.59 20.18 8.81
CA LEU A 151 19.21 18.79 8.65
C LEU A 151 18.90 18.43 7.19
N ASN A 152 18.32 19.32 6.38
CA ASN A 152 18.15 19.05 4.96
C ASN A 152 19.48 18.99 4.19
N HIS A 153 20.54 19.66 4.66
CA HIS A 153 21.90 19.45 4.14
C HIS A 153 22.53 18.15 4.64
N SER A 154 22.40 17.85 5.93
CA SER A 154 23.09 16.71 6.52
C SER A 154 22.40 15.36 6.26
N LEU A 155 21.07 15.32 6.17
CA LEU A 155 20.29 14.09 6.00
C LEU A 155 20.65 13.31 4.73
N PRO A 156 20.86 13.94 3.55
CA PRO A 156 21.33 13.25 2.36
C PRO A 156 22.79 12.74 2.44
N GLY A 157 23.54 13.13 3.49
CA GLY A 157 24.94 12.75 3.70
C GLY A 157 25.95 13.90 3.53
N GLY A 158 25.54 15.15 3.76
CA GLY A 158 26.42 16.31 3.83
C GLY A 158 27.05 16.49 5.22
N ALA A 159 28.29 16.98 5.28
CA ALA A 159 29.02 17.16 6.54
C ALA A 159 28.76 18.55 7.16
N VAL A 160 28.72 18.63 8.50
CA VAL A 160 28.41 19.88 9.24
C VAL A 160 29.38 20.21 10.38
N VAL A 161 30.35 19.34 10.70
CA VAL A 161 31.26 19.55 11.84
C VAL A 161 32.71 19.23 11.51
N GLN A 162 32.99 18.01 11.07
CA GLN A 162 34.37 17.56 10.87
C GLN A 162 34.95 18.09 9.55
N GLU A 163 36.22 18.47 9.59
CA GLU A 163 37.02 18.78 8.39
C GLU A 163 37.35 17.49 7.59
N MET A 164 37.66 17.64 6.30
CA MET A 164 38.12 16.56 5.40
C MET A 164 37.13 15.38 5.27
N MET A 165 35.83 15.67 5.31
CA MET A 165 34.78 14.67 5.08
C MET A 165 34.55 14.40 3.61
N VAL A 166 34.16 13.16 3.31
CA VAL A 166 33.57 12.80 2.02
C VAL A 166 32.05 12.82 2.17
N GLU A 167 31.34 13.11 1.08
CA GLU A 167 29.89 13.33 1.09
C GLU A 167 29.21 12.51 -0.01
N CYS A 168 27.90 12.25 0.16
CA CYS A 168 27.08 11.70 -0.91
C CYS A 168 26.93 12.71 -2.05
N HIS A 169 26.98 12.26 -3.30
CA HIS A 169 26.72 13.14 -4.45
C HIS A 169 25.24 13.56 -4.45
N PRO A 170 24.89 14.86 -4.39
CA PRO A 170 23.49 15.29 -4.25
C PRO A 170 22.54 14.74 -5.33
N GLY A 171 22.99 14.65 -6.59
CA GLY A 171 22.21 14.03 -7.68
C GLY A 171 22.02 12.50 -7.61
N LEU A 172 22.41 11.83 -6.53
CA LEU A 172 22.08 10.42 -6.24
C LEU A 172 21.13 10.27 -5.04
N VAL A 173 20.87 11.36 -4.32
CA VAL A 173 20.16 11.40 -3.03
C VAL A 173 19.18 12.58 -2.99
N ASP A 174 18.73 13.03 -4.16
CA ASP A 174 17.84 14.17 -4.36
C ASP A 174 16.41 13.91 -3.87
N ASP A 175 16.05 12.65 -3.66
CA ASP A 175 14.79 12.24 -3.03
C ASP A 175 14.83 12.28 -1.49
N CYS A 176 15.99 12.60 -0.90
CA CYS A 176 16.18 12.63 0.55
C CYS A 176 15.95 14.02 1.12
N TYR A 177 15.05 14.12 2.11
CA TYR A 177 14.74 15.38 2.78
C TYR A 177 14.03 15.14 4.12
N VAL A 178 13.90 16.21 4.90
CA VAL A 178 13.07 16.27 6.10
C VAL A 178 12.06 17.41 6.01
N LYS A 179 10.84 17.14 6.44
CA LYS A 179 9.85 18.16 6.80
C LYS A 179 9.40 17.96 8.23
N MET A 180 8.75 18.96 8.80
CA MET A 180 8.08 18.87 10.09
C MET A 180 6.58 19.15 9.98
N PHE A 181 5.85 18.67 10.98
CA PHE A 181 4.46 19.03 11.22
C PHE A 181 4.21 19.15 12.73
N THR A 182 3.20 19.91 13.09
CA THR A 182 2.80 20.14 14.48
C THR A 182 1.30 20.41 14.54
N GLY A 183 0.66 20.05 15.66
CA GLY A 183 -0.72 20.45 15.92
C GLY A 183 -0.83 21.86 16.52
N ASN A 184 0.28 22.54 16.79
CA ASN A 184 0.32 23.93 17.22
C ASN A 184 0.35 24.87 16.01
N ASP A 185 -0.80 25.47 15.69
CA ASP A 185 -0.95 26.39 14.55
C ASP A 185 -0.04 27.64 14.69
N GLU A 186 0.19 28.15 15.90
CA GLU A 186 1.07 29.31 16.11
C GLU A 186 2.53 28.99 15.78
N LEU A 187 2.99 27.78 16.13
CA LEU A 187 4.32 27.33 15.73
C LEU A 187 4.37 27.08 14.22
N ALA A 188 3.36 26.41 13.66
CA ALA A 188 3.31 26.11 12.23
C ALA A 188 3.39 27.37 11.35
N ASP A 189 2.73 28.46 11.75
CA ASP A 189 2.76 29.74 11.03
C ASP A 189 4.16 30.39 10.97
N GLU A 190 5.03 30.09 11.94
CA GLU A 190 6.39 30.63 12.06
C GLU A 190 7.48 29.72 11.46
N ILE A 191 7.14 28.47 11.11
CA ILE A 191 8.05 27.58 10.41
C ILE A 191 8.13 27.98 8.93
N ASP A 192 9.34 27.98 8.37
CA ASP A 192 9.53 28.19 6.94
C ASP A 192 8.75 27.12 6.16
N LYS A 193 7.88 27.60 5.27
CA LYS A 193 6.95 26.77 4.49
C LYS A 193 7.65 25.69 3.67
N GLN A 194 8.93 25.86 3.32
CA GLN A 194 9.68 24.81 2.63
C GLN A 194 9.84 23.53 3.47
N PHE A 195 9.81 23.65 4.80
CA PHE A 195 9.96 22.54 5.73
C PHE A 195 8.64 22.07 6.35
N LEU A 196 7.50 22.71 6.07
CA LEU A 196 6.24 22.42 6.75
C LEU A 196 5.36 21.47 5.92
N ILE A 197 4.89 20.39 6.56
CA ILE A 197 3.67 19.69 6.14
C ILE A 197 2.50 20.36 6.88
N ASP A 198 1.82 21.27 6.18
CA ASP A 198 0.74 22.08 6.74
C ASP A 198 -0.56 21.26 6.83
N ILE A 199 -0.93 20.87 8.05
CA ILE A 199 -2.12 20.04 8.31
C ILE A 199 -3.40 20.74 7.81
N ASN A 200 -3.52 22.05 8.00
CA ASN A 200 -4.72 22.81 7.60
C ASN A 200 -4.84 22.93 6.08
N LYS A 201 -3.72 22.92 5.36
CA LYS A 201 -3.69 22.93 3.89
C LYS A 201 -3.91 21.54 3.29
N MET A 202 -3.30 20.51 3.87
CA MET A 202 -3.29 19.17 3.27
C MET A 202 -4.58 18.40 3.54
N PHE A 203 -5.33 18.75 4.58
CA PHE A 203 -6.53 18.02 4.99
C PHE A 203 -7.79 18.90 4.98
N PRO A 204 -8.96 18.32 4.67
CA PRO A 204 -10.25 18.95 4.92
C PRO A 204 -10.39 19.38 6.39
N ALA A 205 -11.09 20.49 6.64
CA ALA A 205 -11.13 21.13 7.96
C ALA A 205 -11.47 20.18 9.12
N GLU A 206 -12.51 19.34 8.98
CA GLU A 206 -12.87 18.38 10.04
C GLU A 206 -11.77 17.35 10.30
N GLN A 207 -11.06 16.91 9.25
CA GLN A 207 -9.94 16.00 9.39
C GLN A 207 -8.72 16.67 10.00
N ALA A 208 -8.42 17.92 9.59
CA ALA A 208 -7.34 18.71 10.17
C ALA A 208 -7.53 18.89 11.68
N GLU A 209 -8.75 19.22 12.12
CA GLU A 209 -9.08 19.34 13.55
C GLU A 209 -8.92 18.01 14.30
N GLN A 210 -9.34 16.88 13.74
CA GLN A 210 -9.11 15.57 14.35
C GLN A 210 -7.62 15.25 14.50
N LEU A 211 -6.81 15.56 13.48
CA LEU A 211 -5.37 15.32 13.48
C LEU A 211 -4.67 16.22 14.51
N LYS A 212 -4.95 17.52 14.50
CA LYS A 212 -4.38 18.46 15.48
C LYS A 212 -4.80 18.12 16.91
N ALA A 213 -6.04 17.70 17.13
CA ALA A 213 -6.49 17.26 18.45
C ALA A 213 -5.77 15.99 18.93
N ALA A 214 -5.47 15.05 18.02
CA ALA A 214 -4.75 13.82 18.36
C ALA A 214 -3.24 14.04 18.58
N ILE A 215 -2.64 14.95 17.82
CA ILE A 215 -1.22 15.32 17.92
C ILE A 215 -0.97 16.26 19.10
N GLY A 216 -1.93 17.13 19.42
CA GLY A 216 -1.76 18.22 20.38
C GLY A 216 -0.65 19.18 19.95
N ASN A 217 -0.01 19.83 20.91
CA ASN A 217 1.07 20.79 20.62
C ASN A 217 2.42 20.13 20.31
N SER A 218 2.47 18.81 20.11
CA SER A 218 3.70 18.09 19.81
C SER A 218 4.18 18.35 18.39
N SER A 219 5.50 18.30 18.20
CA SER A 219 6.14 18.58 16.91
C SER A 219 6.94 17.38 16.42
N TRP A 220 6.81 17.07 15.14
CA TRP A 220 7.31 15.83 14.56
C TRP A 220 8.03 16.08 13.25
N GLN A 221 9.05 15.28 12.97
CA GLN A 221 9.79 15.28 11.72
C GLN A 221 9.36 14.08 10.87
N ALA A 222 8.99 14.31 9.63
CA ALA A 222 8.88 13.30 8.59
C ALA A 222 10.22 13.24 7.86
N LEU A 223 10.98 12.15 8.07
CA LEU A 223 12.29 11.97 7.46
C LEU A 223 12.21 10.90 6.38
N HIS A 224 12.69 11.24 5.19
CA HIS A 224 12.75 10.32 4.06
C HIS A 224 14.21 10.19 3.65
N ILE A 225 14.84 9.06 3.98
CA ILE A 225 16.26 8.81 3.64
C ILE A 225 16.39 8.47 2.14
N PRO A 226 17.60 8.47 1.54
CA PRO A 226 17.72 8.27 0.11
C PRO A 226 17.27 6.88 -0.33
N THR A 227 16.51 6.80 -1.44
CA THR A 227 16.07 5.52 -2.03
C THR A 227 17.26 4.61 -2.36
N ILE A 228 18.37 5.17 -2.86
CA ILE A 228 19.58 4.39 -3.16
C ILE A 228 20.17 3.70 -1.91
N VAL A 229 19.99 4.29 -0.72
CA VAL A 229 20.48 3.73 0.54
C VAL A 229 19.67 2.50 0.90
N ILE A 230 18.33 2.60 0.99
CA ILE A 230 17.50 1.45 1.39
C ILE A 230 17.53 0.30 0.37
N ARG A 231 17.76 0.59 -0.92
CA ARG A 231 17.97 -0.43 -1.96
C ARG A 231 19.33 -1.12 -1.83
N SER A 232 20.31 -0.46 -1.19
CA SER A 232 21.63 -1.02 -0.89
C SER A 232 21.70 -1.71 0.48
N THR A 233 20.79 -1.37 1.39
CA THR A 233 20.72 -1.88 2.77
C THR A 233 19.38 -2.59 3.03
N ASP A 234 18.69 -2.22 4.12
CA ASP A 234 17.35 -2.70 4.49
C ASP A 234 16.55 -1.58 5.18
N GLY A 235 15.34 -1.90 5.67
CA GLY A 235 14.47 -0.93 6.34
C GLY A 235 14.99 -0.54 7.74
N GLY A 236 15.79 -1.39 8.36
CA GLY A 236 16.45 -1.09 9.63
C GLY A 236 17.46 0.05 9.52
N GLN A 237 17.94 0.35 8.32
CA GLN A 237 18.81 1.49 8.08
C GLN A 237 18.11 2.82 8.32
N THR A 238 16.81 2.92 8.03
CA THR A 238 16.07 4.19 8.00
C THR A 238 16.16 4.98 9.31
N SER A 239 15.68 4.42 10.42
CA SER A 239 15.70 5.14 11.71
C SER A 239 17.12 5.38 12.24
N ARG A 240 18.07 4.50 11.88
CA ARG A 240 19.48 4.70 12.24
C ARG A 240 20.07 5.87 11.48
N TRP A 241 19.91 5.90 10.16
CA TRP A 241 20.37 6.99 9.28
C TRP A 241 19.80 8.32 9.75
N SER A 242 18.47 8.41 9.88
CA SER A 242 17.77 9.60 10.37
C SER A 242 18.34 10.08 11.70
N ALA A 243 18.50 9.20 12.68
CA ALA A 243 19.03 9.58 13.99
C ALA A 243 20.48 10.08 13.96
N MET A 244 21.33 9.56 13.07
CA MET A 244 22.72 10.06 12.94
C MET A 244 22.70 11.51 12.46
N GLN A 245 21.92 11.80 11.43
CA GLN A 245 21.89 13.13 10.82
C GLN A 245 21.12 14.14 11.70
N ILE A 246 20.08 13.71 12.41
CA ILE A 246 19.43 14.49 13.48
C ILE A 246 20.45 14.88 14.55
N GLY A 247 21.23 13.92 15.05
CA GLY A 247 22.25 14.18 16.07
C GLY A 247 23.29 15.20 15.62
N MET A 248 23.82 15.04 14.40
CA MET A 248 24.78 15.98 13.82
C MET A 248 24.19 17.38 13.61
N SER A 249 22.92 17.45 13.20
CA SER A 249 22.24 18.73 12.95
C SER A 249 21.95 19.47 14.25
N PHE A 250 21.55 18.77 15.32
CA PHE A 250 21.43 19.38 16.64
C PHE A 250 22.78 19.91 17.15
N ILE A 251 23.86 19.13 16.98
CA ILE A 251 25.21 19.58 17.37
C ILE A 251 25.56 20.89 16.67
N SER A 252 25.38 20.94 15.34
CA SER A 252 25.73 22.09 14.53
C SER A 252 24.81 23.29 14.79
N ALA A 253 23.50 23.11 14.64
CA ALA A 253 22.53 24.20 14.66
C ALA A 253 22.42 24.87 16.04
N TYR A 254 22.66 24.10 17.12
CA TYR A 254 22.59 24.62 18.48
C TYR A 254 23.96 24.87 19.09
N ASN A 255 25.07 24.74 18.36
CA ASN A 255 26.43 24.93 18.90
C ASN A 255 26.67 24.10 20.18
N MET A 256 26.42 22.79 20.10
CA MET A 256 26.74 21.86 21.19
C MET A 256 28.20 21.42 21.08
N CYS A 257 28.75 20.82 22.14
CA CYS A 257 29.98 20.06 21.99
C CYS A 257 29.74 18.85 21.08
N ALA A 258 30.62 18.66 20.09
CA ALA A 258 30.55 17.55 19.14
C ALA A 258 30.95 16.21 19.80
N GLY A 259 30.06 15.69 20.65
CA GLY A 259 30.24 14.42 21.38
C GLY A 259 30.23 14.58 22.91
N GLU A 260 29.28 15.31 23.46
CA GLU A 260 29.05 15.37 24.92
C GLU A 260 27.89 14.47 25.38
N ALA A 261 27.72 14.33 26.70
CA ALA A 261 26.71 13.45 27.29
C ALA A 261 25.26 13.79 26.88
N ALA A 262 24.94 15.06 26.62
CA ALA A 262 23.61 15.46 26.16
C ALA A 262 23.28 14.93 24.74
N VAL A 263 24.30 14.70 23.89
CA VAL A 263 24.11 14.10 22.55
C VAL A 263 23.60 12.65 22.64
N ALA A 264 23.93 11.94 23.73
CA ALA A 264 23.42 10.60 23.94
C ALA A 264 21.90 10.59 24.21
N ASP A 265 21.36 11.61 24.89
CA ASP A 265 19.91 11.74 25.10
C ASP A 265 19.19 12.00 23.77
N LEU A 266 19.74 12.89 22.93
CA LEU A 266 19.24 13.11 21.57
C LEU A 266 19.25 11.81 20.75
N SER A 267 20.33 11.02 20.88
CA SER A 267 20.45 9.73 20.20
C SER A 267 19.39 8.73 20.66
N TYR A 268 19.09 8.68 21.97
CA TYR A 268 18.06 7.79 22.51
C TYR A 268 16.65 8.25 22.11
N ALA A 269 16.39 9.55 22.13
CA ALA A 269 15.15 10.13 21.64
C ALA A 269 14.92 9.78 20.16
N ALA A 270 15.90 10.04 19.30
CA ALA A 270 15.77 9.86 17.86
C ALA A 270 15.74 8.39 17.40
N LYS A 271 16.25 7.45 18.21
CA LYS A 271 16.30 6.01 17.85
C LYS A 271 15.24 5.15 18.53
N HIS A 272 14.67 5.64 19.63
CA HIS A 272 13.75 4.85 20.46
C HIS A 272 12.60 5.70 21.01
N ALA A 273 12.88 6.63 21.93
CA ALA A 273 11.82 7.23 22.76
C ALA A 273 10.83 8.12 21.98
N GLY A 274 11.30 8.74 20.88
CA GLY A 274 10.48 9.58 20.00
C GLY A 274 10.42 9.08 18.56
N SER A 275 10.85 7.84 18.27
CA SER A 275 10.91 7.29 16.91
C SER A 275 9.69 6.42 16.62
N ILE A 276 9.01 6.70 15.51
CA ILE A 276 7.95 5.86 14.95
C ILE A 276 8.45 5.27 13.63
N ASN A 277 8.54 3.94 13.59
CA ASN A 277 8.84 3.17 12.39
C ASN A 277 7.54 2.84 11.64
N MET A 278 7.63 2.61 10.34
CA MET A 278 6.47 2.18 9.55
C MET A 278 6.03 0.77 9.92
N GLY A 279 6.98 -0.08 10.29
CA GLY A 279 6.72 -1.44 10.76
C GLY A 279 7.77 -1.92 11.74
N GLU A 280 7.37 -2.83 12.62
CA GLU A 280 8.24 -3.39 13.66
C GLU A 280 9.04 -4.60 13.17
N MET A 281 10.02 -5.03 13.97
CA MET A 281 10.85 -6.20 13.65
C MET A 281 10.04 -7.51 13.59
N LEU A 282 10.55 -8.49 12.85
CA LEU A 282 9.89 -9.79 12.67
C LEU A 282 10.56 -10.94 13.44
N PRO A 283 9.78 -11.99 13.82
CA PRO A 283 10.30 -13.14 14.54
C PRO A 283 11.27 -13.97 13.70
N ALA A 284 12.14 -14.73 14.38
CA ALA A 284 13.32 -15.39 13.83
C ALA A 284 13.08 -16.19 12.52
N ARG A 285 11.96 -16.93 12.40
CA ARG A 285 11.66 -17.73 11.19
C ARG A 285 11.58 -16.89 9.92
N ARG A 286 11.23 -15.61 10.06
CA ARG A 286 11.05 -14.64 8.98
C ARG A 286 11.73 -13.32 9.35
N VAL A 287 12.91 -13.42 9.98
CA VAL A 287 13.64 -12.30 10.59
C VAL A 287 13.87 -11.16 9.61
N ARG A 288 13.40 -9.98 10.01
CA ARG A 288 13.60 -8.72 9.30
C ARG A 288 13.72 -7.60 10.31
N ALA A 289 14.47 -6.58 9.92
CA ALA A 289 14.58 -5.34 10.66
C ALA A 289 13.24 -4.55 10.61
N PRO A 290 13.10 -3.47 11.41
CA PRO A 290 12.00 -2.53 11.26
C PRO A 290 11.87 -1.98 9.82
N ASN A 291 10.71 -1.36 9.52
CA ASN A 291 10.36 -0.79 8.22
C ASN A 291 10.28 -1.78 7.04
N GLU A 292 10.28 -3.08 7.31
CA GLU A 292 10.01 -4.08 6.27
C GLU A 292 8.50 -4.37 6.17
N PRO A 293 7.97 -4.70 4.97
CA PRO A 293 6.52 -4.83 4.77
C PRO A 293 5.80 -5.73 5.76
N GLY A 294 6.45 -6.81 6.20
CA GLY A 294 5.83 -7.75 7.14
C GLY A 294 5.53 -7.16 8.52
N GLY A 295 6.19 -6.06 8.90
CA GLY A 295 5.99 -5.36 10.16
C GLY A 295 5.01 -4.19 10.07
N VAL A 296 4.61 -3.78 8.86
CA VAL A 296 3.65 -2.69 8.65
C VAL A 296 2.25 -3.19 8.96
N SER A 297 1.60 -2.58 9.95
CA SER A 297 0.22 -2.95 10.31
C SER A 297 -0.76 -2.53 9.21
N PHE A 298 -1.93 -3.16 9.20
CA PHE A 298 -2.99 -2.76 8.27
C PHE A 298 -3.39 -1.31 8.47
N GLY A 299 -3.52 -0.86 9.72
CA GLY A 299 -3.83 0.55 10.01
C GLY A 299 -2.72 1.50 9.57
N HIS A 300 -1.44 1.16 9.72
CA HIS A 300 -0.36 2.00 9.19
C HIS A 300 -0.44 2.13 7.67
N LEU A 301 -0.72 1.04 6.94
CA LEU A 301 -0.90 1.14 5.49
C LEU A 301 -2.11 2.03 5.12
N CYS A 302 -3.22 1.92 5.85
CA CYS A 302 -4.37 2.80 5.68
C CYS A 302 -3.99 4.28 5.88
N ASP A 303 -3.07 4.56 6.81
CA ASP A 303 -2.63 5.91 7.13
C ASP A 303 -1.60 6.45 6.14
N ILE A 304 -0.72 5.59 5.62
CA ILE A 304 0.20 5.89 4.52
C ILE A 304 -0.58 6.33 3.26
N VAL A 305 -1.58 5.55 2.85
CA VAL A 305 -2.39 5.87 1.67
C VAL A 305 -3.22 7.13 1.89
N GLN A 306 -3.14 8.08 0.96
CA GLN A 306 -3.69 9.43 1.09
C GLN A 306 -5.06 9.60 0.43
N SER A 307 -5.66 8.53 -0.10
CA SER A 307 -6.98 8.63 -0.74
C SER A 307 -8.08 9.16 0.19
N SER A 308 -7.92 9.01 1.51
CA SER A 308 -8.88 9.49 2.53
C SER A 308 -8.98 11.00 2.65
N ARG A 309 -7.90 11.74 2.35
CA ARG A 309 -7.89 13.20 2.41
C ARG A 309 -8.44 13.86 1.14
N VAL A 310 -8.54 13.11 0.04
CA VAL A 310 -9.01 13.64 -1.26
C VAL A 310 -10.36 13.08 -1.72
N ASN A 311 -10.84 11.95 -1.18
CA ASN A 311 -12.13 11.32 -1.56
C ASN A 311 -13.08 11.17 -0.34
N VAL A 312 -13.27 12.24 0.44
CA VAL A 312 -13.99 12.20 1.73
C VAL A 312 -15.43 11.67 1.68
N ASP A 313 -16.11 11.84 0.55
CA ASP A 313 -17.50 11.46 0.37
C ASP A 313 -17.69 10.07 -0.27
N ASP A 314 -16.60 9.39 -0.63
CA ASP A 314 -16.64 8.07 -1.26
C ASP A 314 -15.82 7.04 -0.45
N PRO A 315 -16.38 6.51 0.66
CA PRO A 315 -15.66 5.60 1.53
C PRO A 315 -15.28 4.28 0.86
N ALA A 316 -16.02 3.87 -0.18
CA ALA A 316 -15.70 2.70 -0.99
C ALA A 316 -14.45 2.95 -1.84
N LYS A 317 -14.37 4.08 -2.55
CA LYS A 317 -13.16 4.46 -3.31
C LYS A 317 -11.92 4.48 -2.41
N VAL A 318 -12.04 5.07 -1.23
CA VAL A 318 -10.94 5.14 -0.25
C VAL A 318 -10.48 3.74 0.18
N ALA A 319 -11.42 2.85 0.51
CA ALA A 319 -11.09 1.47 0.87
C ALA A 319 -10.44 0.71 -0.30
N LEU A 320 -10.93 0.89 -1.53
CA LEU A 320 -10.42 0.21 -2.73
C LEU A 320 -9.00 0.65 -3.12
N GLU A 321 -8.63 1.91 -2.91
CA GLU A 321 -7.23 2.35 -3.08
C GLU A 321 -6.31 1.66 -2.08
N VAL A 322 -6.75 1.50 -0.82
CA VAL A 322 -5.99 0.77 0.20
C VAL A 322 -5.90 -0.73 -0.12
N VAL A 323 -6.97 -1.35 -0.66
CA VAL A 323 -6.91 -2.74 -1.15
C VAL A 323 -5.84 -2.86 -2.23
N GLY A 324 -5.84 -1.97 -3.23
CA GLY A 324 -4.86 -2.01 -4.31
C GLY A 324 -3.42 -1.86 -3.82
N ALA A 325 -3.16 -0.84 -2.99
CA ALA A 325 -1.85 -0.64 -2.38
C ALA A 325 -1.40 -1.85 -1.55
N GLY A 326 -2.29 -2.40 -0.74
CA GLY A 326 -2.03 -3.57 0.09
C GLY A 326 -1.78 -4.83 -0.72
N CYS A 327 -2.53 -5.08 -1.80
CA CYS A 327 -2.29 -6.22 -2.69
C CYS A 327 -0.91 -6.14 -3.36
N VAL A 328 -0.46 -4.96 -3.80
CA VAL A 328 0.88 -4.79 -4.35
C VAL A 328 1.96 -5.01 -3.27
N MET A 329 1.87 -4.29 -2.16
CA MET A 329 2.88 -4.33 -1.11
C MET A 329 2.97 -5.71 -0.45
N TYR A 330 1.82 -6.27 -0.07
CA TYR A 330 1.76 -7.48 0.72
C TYR A 330 1.81 -8.77 -0.12
N ASP A 331 1.13 -8.84 -1.26
CA ASP A 331 1.14 -10.08 -2.05
C ASP A 331 2.27 -10.11 -3.07
N GLN A 332 2.51 -9.03 -3.83
CA GLN A 332 3.53 -9.07 -4.90
C GLN A 332 4.94 -8.95 -4.34
N ILE A 333 5.17 -7.95 -3.47
CA ILE A 333 6.52 -7.65 -2.98
C ILE A 333 6.83 -8.46 -1.72
N TRP A 334 6.00 -8.38 -0.68
CA TRP A 334 6.26 -9.08 0.57
C TRP A 334 6.16 -10.61 0.42
N LEU A 335 4.96 -11.15 0.20
CA LEU A 335 4.78 -12.59 0.09
C LEU A 335 5.44 -13.16 -1.18
N GLY A 336 5.31 -12.46 -2.30
CA GLY A 336 5.77 -12.88 -3.63
C GLY A 336 7.27 -12.68 -3.90
N SER A 337 7.98 -11.96 -3.02
CA SER A 337 9.43 -11.82 -3.10
C SER A 337 10.12 -12.12 -1.77
N TYR A 338 9.93 -11.29 -0.75
CA TYR A 338 10.64 -11.44 0.54
C TYR A 338 10.42 -12.80 1.19
N MET A 339 9.21 -13.37 1.06
CA MET A 339 8.85 -14.66 1.67
C MET A 339 8.88 -15.84 0.71
N SER A 340 9.14 -15.61 -0.59
CA SER A 340 9.21 -16.67 -1.59
C SER A 340 10.19 -16.32 -2.73
N GLY A 341 9.73 -15.61 -3.77
CA GLY A 341 10.51 -15.22 -4.96
C GLY A 341 10.13 -15.96 -6.24
N GLY A 342 10.81 -15.63 -7.34
CA GLY A 342 10.59 -16.21 -8.66
C GLY A 342 9.57 -15.42 -9.49
N VAL A 343 8.66 -16.12 -10.17
CA VAL A 343 7.54 -15.51 -10.93
C VAL A 343 6.60 -14.72 -10.00
N GLY A 344 6.55 -15.08 -8.72
CA GLY A 344 5.79 -14.35 -7.71
C GLY A 344 4.28 -14.44 -7.91
N PHE A 345 3.59 -13.41 -7.42
CA PHE A 345 2.14 -13.44 -7.17
C PHE A 345 1.38 -12.28 -7.82
N THR A 346 1.82 -11.82 -8.99
CA THR A 346 1.19 -10.69 -9.70
C THR A 346 -0.32 -10.84 -9.83
N GLN A 347 -0.80 -11.96 -10.38
CA GLN A 347 -2.24 -12.11 -10.66
C GLN A 347 -3.08 -12.44 -9.42
N TYR A 348 -2.47 -12.86 -8.31
CA TYR A 348 -3.16 -12.88 -7.02
C TYR A 348 -3.52 -11.45 -6.59
N ALA A 349 -2.58 -10.52 -6.75
CA ALA A 349 -2.75 -9.13 -6.36
C ALA A 349 -3.62 -8.32 -7.33
N THR A 350 -3.42 -8.47 -8.66
CA THR A 350 -4.18 -7.70 -9.66
C THR A 350 -5.68 -7.89 -9.50
N ALA A 351 -6.13 -9.08 -9.07
CA ALA A 351 -7.53 -9.35 -8.78
C ALA A 351 -8.17 -8.42 -7.73
N GLY A 352 -7.35 -7.74 -6.90
CA GLY A 352 -7.80 -6.72 -5.96
C GLY A 352 -7.79 -5.29 -6.51
N TYR A 353 -7.25 -5.03 -7.72
CA TYR A 353 -7.12 -3.67 -8.26
C TYR A 353 -7.29 -3.51 -9.78
N THR A 354 -7.70 -4.55 -10.49
CA THR A 354 -7.93 -4.50 -11.94
C THR A 354 -9.36 -4.89 -12.32
N ASP A 355 -9.74 -4.46 -13.51
CA ASP A 355 -10.94 -4.83 -14.27
C ASP A 355 -12.27 -4.46 -13.60
N ASP A 356 -12.24 -3.61 -12.56
CA ASP A 356 -13.39 -3.10 -11.82
C ASP A 356 -14.31 -4.22 -11.24
N ILE A 357 -13.81 -5.46 -11.12
CA ILE A 357 -14.60 -6.60 -10.61
C ILE A 357 -14.89 -6.43 -9.11
N LEU A 358 -13.85 -6.15 -8.31
CA LEU A 358 -14.00 -5.86 -6.89
C LEU A 358 -14.83 -4.59 -6.67
N ASP A 359 -14.54 -3.54 -7.45
CA ASP A 359 -15.26 -2.27 -7.40
C ASP A 359 -16.77 -2.48 -7.62
N ASN A 360 -17.16 -3.22 -8.67
CA ASN A 360 -18.57 -3.55 -8.96
C ASN A 360 -19.29 -4.16 -7.76
N ASN A 361 -18.66 -5.14 -7.12
CA ASN A 361 -19.25 -5.80 -5.95
C ASN A 361 -19.35 -4.88 -4.73
N LEU A 362 -18.32 -4.07 -4.46
CA LEU A 362 -18.36 -3.18 -3.30
C LEU A 362 -19.40 -2.08 -3.49
N TYR A 363 -19.48 -1.46 -4.69
CA TYR A 363 -20.48 -0.42 -4.95
C TYR A 363 -21.92 -0.96 -4.97
N TYR A 364 -22.14 -2.22 -5.37
CA TYR A 364 -23.40 -2.91 -5.12
C TYR A 364 -23.75 -2.96 -3.62
N ASN A 365 -22.79 -3.32 -2.77
CA ASN A 365 -23.01 -3.35 -1.33
C ASN A 365 -23.36 -1.96 -0.79
N ILE A 366 -22.71 -0.89 -1.26
CA ILE A 366 -23.02 0.49 -0.84
C ILE A 366 -24.49 0.82 -1.11
N ASP A 367 -24.99 0.51 -2.31
CA ASP A 367 -26.38 0.75 -2.67
C ASP A 367 -27.34 -0.10 -1.84
N TYR A 368 -27.03 -1.38 -1.62
CA TYR A 368 -27.80 -2.26 -0.75
C TYR A 368 -27.88 -1.72 0.69
N ILE A 369 -26.73 -1.38 1.27
CA ILE A 369 -26.62 -0.84 2.62
C ILE A 369 -27.39 0.47 2.74
N ASN A 370 -27.24 1.36 1.76
CA ASN A 370 -27.93 2.65 1.79
C ASN A 370 -29.46 2.51 1.73
N LYS A 371 -29.97 1.54 0.96
CA LYS A 371 -31.41 1.25 0.86
C LYS A 371 -31.95 0.60 2.13
N LYS A 372 -31.21 -0.33 2.74
CA LYS A 372 -31.71 -1.16 3.85
C LYS A 372 -31.43 -0.57 5.23
N TYR A 373 -30.32 0.13 5.40
CA TYR A 373 -29.81 0.58 6.69
C TYR A 373 -29.77 2.11 6.80
N ASN A 374 -30.81 2.79 6.32
CA ASN A 374 -30.98 4.24 6.46
C ASN A 374 -29.72 5.05 6.08
N HIS A 375 -29.18 4.79 4.89
CA HIS A 375 -27.97 5.45 4.37
C HIS A 375 -26.69 5.23 5.20
N ALA A 376 -26.54 4.10 5.90
CA ALA A 376 -25.33 3.75 6.65
C ALA A 376 -24.05 3.67 5.80
N GLY A 377 -24.17 3.48 4.49
CA GLY A 377 -23.06 3.44 3.54
C GLY A 377 -22.52 4.81 3.13
N LYS A 378 -23.17 5.91 3.55
CA LYS A 378 -22.66 7.27 3.39
C LYS A 378 -21.72 7.65 4.54
N THR A 379 -20.81 8.58 4.27
CA THR A 379 -19.92 9.15 5.28
C THR A 379 -20.71 9.74 6.45
N GLY A 380 -20.29 9.43 7.69
CA GLY A 380 -20.86 9.95 8.92
C GLY A 380 -20.76 8.97 10.11
N THR A 381 -20.79 9.48 11.34
CA THR A 381 -20.72 8.65 12.55
C THR A 381 -22.11 8.25 13.06
N ALA A 382 -23.11 9.12 12.92
CA ALA A 382 -24.45 8.94 13.48
C ALA A 382 -25.34 7.97 12.68
N ASN A 383 -25.02 7.71 11.41
CA ASN A 383 -25.79 6.82 10.53
C ASN A 383 -25.31 5.36 10.56
N LYS A 384 -24.31 5.02 11.39
CA LYS A 384 -23.74 3.68 11.46
C LYS A 384 -24.60 2.72 12.23
N VAL A 385 -24.65 1.47 11.76
CA VAL A 385 -25.41 0.42 12.42
C VAL A 385 -24.55 -0.32 13.44
N LYS A 386 -25.16 -0.77 14.53
CA LYS A 386 -24.46 -1.55 15.55
C LYS A 386 -23.91 -2.84 14.93
N ALA A 387 -22.64 -3.13 15.19
CA ALA A 387 -22.03 -4.40 14.80
C ALA A 387 -22.68 -5.58 15.55
N THR A 388 -23.52 -6.35 14.86
CA THR A 388 -24.13 -7.59 15.38
C THR A 388 -24.02 -8.71 14.34
N ASN A 389 -24.16 -9.96 14.80
CA ASN A 389 -24.12 -11.12 13.91
C ASN A 389 -25.22 -11.08 12.84
N GLU A 390 -26.36 -10.48 13.12
CA GLU A 390 -27.46 -10.34 12.16
C GLU A 390 -27.07 -9.41 11.01
N VAL A 391 -26.52 -8.23 11.33
CA VAL A 391 -26.04 -7.25 10.34
C VAL A 391 -24.89 -7.85 9.51
N ILE A 392 -23.95 -8.53 10.17
CA ILE A 392 -22.82 -9.18 9.50
C ILE A 392 -23.32 -10.25 8.53
N LYS A 393 -24.19 -11.15 8.99
CA LYS A 393 -24.75 -12.21 8.14
C LYS A 393 -25.51 -11.64 6.97
N ASP A 394 -26.31 -10.61 7.19
CA ASP A 394 -27.11 -10.01 6.14
C ASP A 394 -26.25 -9.43 5.01
N ILE A 395 -25.38 -8.48 5.34
CA ILE A 395 -24.59 -7.76 4.35
C ILE A 395 -23.57 -8.68 3.68
N ALA A 396 -22.86 -9.51 4.45
CA ALA A 396 -21.83 -10.38 3.88
C ALA A 396 -22.43 -11.49 3.02
N THR A 397 -23.60 -12.04 3.38
CA THR A 397 -24.28 -13.05 2.54
C THR A 397 -24.74 -12.41 1.24
N GLU A 398 -25.43 -11.28 1.31
CA GLU A 398 -25.89 -10.54 0.12
C GLU A 398 -24.73 -10.20 -0.81
N SER A 399 -23.65 -9.62 -0.28
CA SER A 399 -22.45 -9.28 -1.04
C SER A 399 -21.84 -10.50 -1.73
N THR A 400 -21.77 -11.63 -1.04
CA THR A 400 -21.12 -12.84 -1.55
C THR A 400 -21.96 -13.48 -2.64
N LEU A 401 -23.29 -13.54 -2.46
CA LEU A 401 -24.21 -14.06 -3.47
C LEU A 401 -24.19 -13.21 -4.74
N PHE A 402 -24.26 -11.89 -4.61
CA PHE A 402 -24.17 -10.99 -5.76
C PHE A 402 -22.89 -11.24 -6.57
N GLY A 403 -21.73 -11.27 -5.92
CA GLY A 403 -20.47 -11.49 -6.61
C GLY A 403 -20.34 -12.86 -7.27
N ILE A 404 -20.81 -13.91 -6.59
CA ILE A 404 -20.88 -15.26 -7.16
C ILE A 404 -21.75 -15.26 -8.42
N GLU A 405 -22.94 -14.68 -8.35
CA GLU A 405 -23.86 -14.57 -9.48
C GLU A 405 -23.25 -13.77 -10.64
N GLU A 406 -22.47 -12.73 -10.37
CA GLU A 406 -21.78 -11.97 -11.41
C GLU A 406 -20.70 -12.81 -12.11
N TYR A 407 -19.89 -13.59 -11.39
CA TYR A 407 -18.98 -14.55 -12.00
C TYR A 407 -19.71 -15.63 -12.82
N GLU A 408 -20.90 -16.05 -12.40
CA GLU A 408 -21.71 -17.04 -13.12
C GLU A 408 -22.43 -16.48 -14.35
N ARG A 409 -22.84 -15.20 -14.28
CA ARG A 409 -23.51 -14.47 -15.36
C ARG A 409 -22.51 -14.01 -16.43
N TYR A 410 -21.29 -13.68 -16.02
CA TYR A 410 -20.20 -13.25 -16.89
C TYR A 410 -19.03 -14.26 -16.81
N PRO A 411 -19.05 -15.33 -17.64
CA PRO A 411 -17.95 -16.28 -17.70
C PRO A 411 -16.60 -15.63 -18.01
N SER A 412 -16.58 -14.48 -18.69
CA SER A 412 -15.38 -13.64 -18.86
C SER A 412 -14.75 -13.22 -17.53
N ALA A 413 -15.53 -12.77 -16.55
CA ALA A 413 -15.05 -12.42 -15.22
C ALA A 413 -14.50 -13.66 -14.47
N LEU A 414 -15.14 -14.82 -14.65
CA LEU A 414 -14.66 -16.10 -14.12
C LEU A 414 -13.36 -16.56 -14.79
N GLU A 415 -13.19 -16.28 -16.08
CA GLU A 415 -11.97 -16.60 -16.84
C GLU A 415 -10.81 -15.64 -16.56
N ASP A 416 -11.13 -14.38 -16.24
CA ASP A 416 -10.18 -13.38 -15.77
C ASP A 416 -9.64 -13.75 -14.39
N HIS A 417 -10.51 -13.87 -13.41
CA HIS A 417 -10.18 -14.41 -12.10
C HIS A 417 -10.21 -15.94 -12.12
N PHE A 418 -9.38 -16.54 -12.97
CA PHE A 418 -9.33 -18.00 -13.18
C PHE A 418 -8.97 -18.78 -11.91
N GLY A 419 -8.13 -18.21 -11.05
CA GLY A 419 -7.74 -18.79 -9.77
C GLY A 419 -8.84 -18.61 -8.73
N GLY A 420 -9.18 -19.69 -8.03
CA GLY A 420 -10.18 -19.64 -6.95
C GLY A 420 -9.84 -18.63 -5.85
N SER A 421 -8.55 -18.46 -5.55
CA SER A 421 -8.08 -17.46 -4.59
C SER A 421 -8.32 -16.03 -5.04
N GLN A 422 -8.19 -15.71 -6.33
CA GLN A 422 -8.47 -14.36 -6.86
C GLN A 422 -9.94 -14.00 -6.61
N ARG A 423 -10.83 -14.95 -6.90
CA ARG A 423 -12.27 -14.79 -6.64
C ARG A 423 -12.55 -14.69 -5.15
N ALA A 424 -11.93 -15.54 -4.33
CA ALA A 424 -12.10 -15.53 -2.88
C ALA A 424 -11.67 -14.17 -2.28
N THR A 425 -10.52 -13.63 -2.68
CA THR A 425 -10.06 -12.29 -2.30
C THR A 425 -11.07 -11.22 -2.70
N SER A 426 -11.50 -11.20 -3.97
CA SER A 426 -12.43 -10.19 -4.49
C SER A 426 -13.79 -10.23 -3.77
N LEU A 427 -14.40 -11.41 -3.63
CA LEU A 427 -15.69 -11.58 -2.95
C LEU A 427 -15.63 -11.17 -1.48
N ALA A 428 -14.61 -11.66 -0.76
CA ALA A 428 -14.50 -11.42 0.67
C ALA A 428 -14.06 -9.99 1.00
N ALA A 429 -13.24 -9.35 0.14
CA ALA A 429 -12.89 -7.94 0.28
C ALA A 429 -14.13 -7.07 0.16
N ALA A 430 -14.99 -7.31 -0.85
CA ALA A 430 -16.23 -6.57 -1.00
C ALA A 430 -17.17 -6.78 0.20
N ALA A 431 -17.35 -8.03 0.64
CA ALA A 431 -18.21 -8.37 1.77
C ALA A 431 -17.73 -7.73 3.08
N GLY A 432 -16.44 -7.88 3.40
CA GLY A 432 -15.86 -7.31 4.60
C GLY A 432 -15.88 -5.78 4.59
N CYS A 433 -15.50 -5.14 3.47
CA CYS A 433 -15.56 -3.69 3.35
C CYS A 433 -17.00 -3.17 3.47
N GLY A 434 -17.97 -3.86 2.87
CA GLY A 434 -19.40 -3.51 3.00
C GLY A 434 -19.86 -3.55 4.47
N VAL A 435 -19.51 -4.61 5.20
CA VAL A 435 -19.85 -4.71 6.63
C VAL A 435 -19.15 -3.62 7.46
N SER A 436 -17.86 -3.37 7.23
CA SER A 436 -17.14 -2.29 7.91
C SER A 436 -17.73 -0.92 7.59
N ILE A 437 -18.13 -0.66 6.34
CA ILE A 437 -18.75 0.59 5.92
C ILE A 437 -20.09 0.83 6.62
N ALA A 438 -20.93 -0.21 6.73
CA ALA A 438 -22.21 -0.10 7.42
C ALA A 438 -22.05 0.14 8.93
N THR A 439 -21.06 -0.53 9.54
CA THR A 439 -20.93 -0.59 11.01
C THR A 439 -19.94 0.41 11.60
N GLY A 440 -19.01 0.92 10.80
CA GLY A 440 -17.85 1.67 11.28
C GLY A 440 -16.94 0.84 12.18
N ASN A 441 -16.79 -0.47 11.93
CA ASN A 441 -16.02 -1.39 12.77
C ASN A 441 -15.20 -2.39 11.92
N GLY A 442 -13.87 -2.39 12.08
CA GLY A 442 -12.96 -3.26 11.32
C GLY A 442 -13.14 -4.75 11.61
N ASN A 443 -13.31 -5.12 12.88
CA ASN A 443 -13.51 -6.54 13.28
C ASN A 443 -14.86 -7.07 12.77
N ALA A 444 -15.92 -6.27 12.74
CA ALA A 444 -17.18 -6.68 12.10
C ALA A 444 -16.96 -6.98 10.62
N GLY A 445 -16.17 -6.16 9.92
CA GLY A 445 -15.75 -6.43 8.55
C GLY A 445 -14.94 -7.70 8.39
N LEU A 446 -14.01 -8.00 9.31
CA LEU A 446 -13.30 -9.28 9.31
C LEU A 446 -14.26 -10.47 9.45
N SER A 447 -15.28 -10.36 10.31
CA SER A 447 -16.33 -11.39 10.38
C SER A 447 -17.09 -11.53 9.06
N GLY A 448 -17.34 -10.41 8.36
CA GLY A 448 -17.95 -10.41 7.03
C GLY A 448 -17.07 -11.09 5.98
N TRP A 449 -15.76 -10.84 5.99
CA TRP A 449 -14.78 -11.52 5.14
C TRP A 449 -14.83 -13.04 5.36
N TYR A 450 -14.73 -13.49 6.62
CA TYR A 450 -14.69 -14.93 6.90
C TYR A 450 -16.01 -15.64 6.58
N LEU A 451 -17.15 -14.98 6.82
CA LEU A 451 -18.44 -15.53 6.39
C LEU A 451 -18.52 -15.65 4.86
N SER A 452 -18.01 -14.66 4.11
CA SER A 452 -17.94 -14.72 2.65
C SER A 452 -17.14 -15.94 2.18
N MET A 453 -16.00 -16.23 2.81
CA MET A 453 -15.19 -17.41 2.49
C MET A 453 -15.94 -18.71 2.70
N TYR A 454 -16.71 -18.83 3.79
CA TYR A 454 -17.49 -20.03 4.07
C TYR A 454 -18.63 -20.22 3.06
N LEU A 455 -19.37 -19.15 2.76
CA LEU A 455 -20.45 -19.21 1.77
C LEU A 455 -19.92 -19.58 0.38
N HIS A 456 -18.81 -18.95 -0.05
CA HIS A 456 -18.16 -19.26 -1.32
C HIS A 456 -17.72 -20.72 -1.41
N LYS A 457 -17.09 -21.24 -0.35
CA LYS A 457 -16.66 -22.64 -0.29
C LYS A 457 -17.82 -23.60 -0.53
N GLU A 458 -18.95 -23.37 0.13
CA GLU A 458 -20.13 -24.22 -0.01
C GLU A 458 -20.87 -24.01 -1.35
N ALA A 459 -20.89 -22.78 -1.88
CA ALA A 459 -21.56 -22.48 -3.14
C ALA A 459 -20.93 -23.19 -4.35
N TRP A 460 -19.59 -23.21 -4.43
CA TRP A 460 -18.88 -23.76 -5.58
C TRP A 460 -18.14 -25.08 -5.32
N GLY A 461 -18.20 -25.60 -4.08
CA GLY A 461 -17.44 -26.79 -3.67
C GLY A 461 -15.92 -26.61 -3.81
N ARG A 462 -15.44 -25.36 -3.80
CA ARG A 462 -14.05 -24.94 -3.91
C ARG A 462 -13.88 -23.53 -3.33
N LEU A 463 -12.64 -23.18 -2.98
CA LEU A 463 -12.30 -21.84 -2.50
C LEU A 463 -11.02 -21.34 -3.18
N GLY A 464 -9.87 -21.44 -2.52
CA GLY A 464 -8.57 -21.00 -3.03
C GLY A 464 -7.57 -22.14 -3.26
N PHE A 465 -6.28 -21.78 -3.34
CA PHE A 465 -5.18 -22.76 -3.37
C PHE A 465 -5.13 -23.59 -2.07
N TYR A 466 -4.30 -24.64 -2.06
CA TYR A 466 -4.21 -25.63 -0.98
C TYR A 466 -4.20 -25.01 0.44
N GLY A 467 -3.33 -24.04 0.70
CA GLY A 467 -3.21 -23.42 2.02
C GLY A 467 -4.00 -22.13 2.20
N TYR A 468 -4.86 -21.75 1.24
CA TYR A 468 -5.49 -20.43 1.20
C TYR A 468 -6.28 -20.15 2.48
N ASP A 469 -7.15 -21.08 2.88
CA ASP A 469 -8.11 -20.90 3.96
C ASP A 469 -7.58 -21.23 5.36
N LEU A 470 -6.25 -21.31 5.55
CA LEU A 470 -5.67 -21.48 6.88
C LEU A 470 -6.20 -20.40 7.84
N GLN A 471 -6.07 -19.14 7.45
CA GLN A 471 -6.56 -18.03 8.26
C GLN A 471 -8.07 -17.92 8.24
N ASP A 472 -8.73 -18.32 7.16
CA ASP A 472 -10.19 -18.21 7.07
C ASP A 472 -10.89 -19.24 7.96
N GLN A 473 -10.37 -20.46 8.09
CA GLN A 473 -10.91 -21.46 9.01
C GLN A 473 -10.65 -21.08 10.48
N CYS A 474 -9.53 -20.43 10.80
CA CYS A 474 -9.28 -19.83 12.12
C CYS A 474 -10.03 -18.51 12.33
N GLY A 475 -10.53 -17.91 11.25
CA GLY A 475 -10.91 -16.50 11.20
C GLY A 475 -12.03 -16.16 12.16
N ALA A 476 -13.18 -16.80 11.98
CA ALA A 476 -14.38 -16.48 12.76
C ALA A 476 -14.19 -16.63 14.28
N SER A 477 -13.42 -17.62 14.76
CA SER A 477 -13.12 -17.76 16.19
C SER A 477 -12.20 -16.65 16.70
N ASN A 478 -11.27 -16.19 15.86
CA ASN A 478 -10.22 -15.26 16.25
C ASN A 478 -10.57 -13.79 16.02
N VAL A 479 -11.69 -13.45 15.35
CA VAL A 479 -12.10 -12.04 15.18
C VAL A 479 -12.36 -11.36 16.52
N CYS A 480 -13.11 -12.00 17.40
CA CYS A 480 -13.49 -11.48 18.71
C CYS A 480 -12.79 -12.21 19.87
N SER A 481 -11.76 -13.01 19.57
CA SER A 481 -10.92 -13.59 20.61
C SER A 481 -10.21 -12.47 21.37
N TYR A 482 -9.98 -12.71 22.66
CA TYR A 482 -9.19 -11.86 23.54
C TYR A 482 -7.99 -12.64 24.13
N GLN A 483 -7.70 -13.83 23.58
CA GLN A 483 -6.51 -14.60 23.95
C GLN A 483 -5.25 -13.91 23.42
N GLY A 484 -4.10 -14.21 24.03
CA GLY A 484 -2.85 -13.46 23.84
C GLY A 484 -2.39 -13.30 22.38
N ASP A 485 -2.30 -14.38 21.61
CA ASP A 485 -1.82 -14.38 20.22
C ASP A 485 -2.95 -14.51 19.18
N GLU A 486 -4.21 -14.39 19.62
CA GLU A 486 -5.40 -14.42 18.76
C GLU A 486 -6.10 -13.06 18.73
N GLY A 487 -6.24 -12.38 19.86
CA GLY A 487 -7.05 -11.19 19.99
C GLY A 487 -6.33 -9.92 19.58
N ALA A 488 -6.78 -9.28 18.50
CA ALA A 488 -6.35 -7.94 18.11
C ALA A 488 -7.44 -7.21 17.29
N PRO A 489 -7.63 -5.89 17.47
CA PRO A 489 -8.36 -5.04 16.54
C PRO A 489 -7.79 -5.13 15.13
N ALA A 490 -8.63 -5.05 14.09
CA ALA A 490 -8.21 -5.16 12.70
C ALA A 490 -7.08 -4.18 12.34
N GLU A 491 -7.16 -2.96 12.89
CA GLU A 491 -6.24 -1.84 12.72
C GLU A 491 -4.82 -2.17 13.21
N LEU A 492 -4.71 -3.00 14.25
CA LEU A 492 -3.44 -3.41 14.87
C LEU A 492 -2.92 -4.76 14.35
N ARG A 493 -3.72 -5.48 13.56
CA ARG A 493 -3.23 -6.67 12.85
C ARG A 493 -2.30 -6.23 11.71
N GLY A 494 -1.62 -7.21 11.15
CA GLY A 494 -0.74 -7.01 10.00
C GLY A 494 -0.23 -8.35 9.51
N PRO A 495 0.73 -8.35 8.57
CA PRO A 495 1.32 -9.57 8.03
C PRO A 495 2.02 -10.45 9.07
N ASN A 496 2.27 -9.95 10.29
CA ASN A 496 2.86 -10.75 11.36
C ASN A 496 1.83 -11.33 12.36
N TYR A 497 0.55 -10.97 12.26
CA TYR A 497 -0.52 -11.62 13.03
C TYR A 497 -0.50 -13.13 12.70
N PRO A 498 -0.53 -14.05 13.69
CA PRO A 498 -0.09 -15.43 13.48
C PRO A 498 -0.78 -16.16 12.32
N ASN A 499 -2.11 -16.01 12.19
CA ASN A 499 -2.84 -16.67 11.10
C ASN A 499 -2.50 -16.08 9.72
N TYR A 500 -2.08 -14.81 9.65
CA TYR A 500 -1.96 -14.06 8.39
C TYR A 500 -0.57 -14.14 7.77
N ALA A 501 0.37 -14.82 8.42
CA ALA A 501 1.80 -14.67 8.15
C ALA A 501 2.35 -15.38 6.90
N MET A 502 1.49 -15.95 6.05
CA MET A 502 1.93 -16.90 5.02
C MET A 502 1.21 -16.76 3.66
N ASN A 503 -0.07 -16.41 3.65
CA ASN A 503 -0.92 -16.71 2.49
C ASN A 503 -1.35 -15.44 1.74
N VAL A 504 -1.18 -15.46 0.42
CA VAL A 504 -1.62 -14.39 -0.51
C VAL A 504 -3.13 -14.24 -0.56
N GLY A 505 -3.61 -13.10 -1.04
CA GLY A 505 -5.03 -12.85 -1.31
C GLY A 505 -5.83 -12.41 -0.08
N HIS A 506 -5.16 -11.89 0.94
CA HIS A 506 -5.81 -11.55 2.21
C HIS A 506 -5.36 -10.19 2.75
N GLN A 507 -4.05 -10.00 2.92
CA GLN A 507 -3.49 -8.84 3.64
C GLN A 507 -3.93 -7.49 3.04
N GLY A 508 -4.00 -7.37 1.71
CA GLY A 508 -4.55 -6.17 1.05
C GLY A 508 -6.05 -5.97 1.31
N GLY A 509 -6.83 -7.05 1.27
CA GLY A 509 -8.25 -7.04 1.63
C GLY A 509 -8.50 -6.63 3.08
N TYR A 510 -7.68 -7.11 4.02
CA TYR A 510 -7.74 -6.72 5.44
C TYR A 510 -7.41 -5.26 5.67
N ALA A 511 -6.41 -4.72 4.95
CA ALA A 511 -6.15 -3.28 4.97
C ALA A 511 -7.34 -2.48 4.42
N GLY A 512 -7.95 -2.94 3.32
CA GLY A 512 -9.18 -2.35 2.79
C GLY A 512 -10.34 -2.33 3.79
N ILE A 513 -10.60 -3.46 4.46
CA ILE A 513 -11.63 -3.60 5.50
C ILE A 513 -11.39 -2.64 6.65
N THR A 514 -10.14 -2.60 7.11
CA THR A 514 -9.69 -1.70 8.17
C THR A 514 -9.96 -0.26 7.75
N MET A 515 -9.56 0.15 6.55
CA MET A 515 -9.82 1.50 6.04
C MET A 515 -11.32 1.80 5.91
N ALA A 516 -12.11 0.84 5.41
CA ALA A 516 -13.54 0.98 5.20
C ALA A 516 -14.29 1.31 6.50
N ALA A 517 -13.81 0.85 7.65
CA ALA A 517 -14.39 1.17 8.95
C ALA A 517 -14.25 2.66 9.31
N HIS A 518 -13.17 3.29 8.87
CA HIS A 518 -12.81 4.68 9.21
C HIS A 518 -13.23 5.69 8.13
N SER A 519 -13.03 5.36 6.85
CA SER A 519 -13.44 6.22 5.73
C SER A 519 -14.93 6.53 5.79
N THR A 520 -15.76 5.52 6.09
CA THR A 520 -17.22 5.67 6.22
C THR A 520 -17.63 6.55 7.40
N ARG A 521 -16.77 6.72 8.41
CA ARG A 521 -17.03 7.57 9.57
C ARG A 521 -16.60 9.01 9.33
N GLY A 522 -15.80 9.25 8.29
CA GLY A 522 -15.12 10.53 8.06
C GLY A 522 -13.92 10.73 9.00
N ASP A 523 -13.39 9.64 9.58
CA ASP A 523 -12.21 9.72 10.43
C ASP A 523 -10.99 10.10 9.57
N ALA A 524 -10.14 11.01 10.06
CA ALA A 524 -8.97 11.51 9.35
C ALA A 524 -7.88 10.45 9.17
N TYR A 525 -7.77 9.56 10.15
CA TYR A 525 -6.79 8.48 10.23
C TYR A 525 -7.45 7.22 10.78
N THR A 526 -6.78 6.09 10.56
CA THR A 526 -7.25 4.76 10.97
C THR A 526 -6.66 4.36 12.32
N VAL A 527 -5.35 4.51 12.49
CA VAL A 527 -4.67 4.09 13.74
C VAL A 527 -3.62 5.07 14.22
N ASN A 528 -2.94 5.78 13.33
CA ASN A 528 -1.81 6.63 13.67
C ASN A 528 -1.86 7.98 12.91
N PRO A 529 -2.20 9.09 13.60
CA PRO A 529 -2.30 10.41 12.98
C PRO A 529 -0.94 10.92 12.47
N LEU A 530 0.17 10.49 13.09
CA LEU A 530 1.52 10.89 12.68
C LEU A 530 1.86 10.29 11.31
N VAL A 531 1.53 9.02 11.11
CA VAL A 531 1.72 8.34 9.82
C VAL A 531 0.84 8.99 8.75
N LYS A 532 -0.41 9.35 9.08
CA LYS A 532 -1.32 10.02 8.15
C LYS A 532 -0.73 11.34 7.64
N VAL A 533 -0.25 12.20 8.54
CA VAL A 533 0.34 13.50 8.18
C VAL A 533 1.68 13.34 7.47
N CYS A 534 2.54 12.40 7.90
CA CYS A 534 3.85 12.16 7.30
C CYS A 534 3.79 11.89 5.79
N PHE A 535 2.76 11.20 5.30
CA PHE A 535 2.60 10.89 3.87
C PHE A 535 1.72 11.90 3.13
N ALA A 536 1.23 12.94 3.79
CA ALA A 536 0.55 14.06 3.14
C ALA A 536 1.58 15.04 2.56
N ASP A 537 2.44 14.53 1.68
CA ASP A 537 3.54 15.28 1.08
C ASP A 537 3.67 14.95 -0.42
N ASP A 538 3.46 15.96 -1.26
CA ASP A 538 3.52 15.83 -2.70
C ASP A 538 4.98 15.81 -3.25
N LEU A 539 6.00 15.95 -2.38
CA LEU A 539 7.41 15.75 -2.76
C LEU A 539 7.82 14.27 -2.84
N LEU A 540 7.02 13.36 -2.28
CA LEU A 540 7.27 11.93 -2.42
C LEU A 540 7.17 11.54 -3.91
N PRO A 541 8.11 10.75 -4.45
CA PRO A 541 8.05 10.29 -5.84
C PRO A 541 6.76 9.53 -6.18
N PHE A 542 6.25 8.72 -5.25
CA PHE A 542 5.00 7.99 -5.43
C PHE A 542 3.78 8.80 -4.93
N ASP A 543 2.76 8.97 -5.78
CA ASP A 543 1.52 9.65 -5.40
C ASP A 543 0.57 8.72 -4.61
N PHE A 544 0.66 8.79 -3.29
CA PHE A 544 -0.16 8.00 -2.36
C PHE A 544 -1.66 8.37 -2.38
N THR A 545 -2.09 9.43 -3.07
CA THR A 545 -3.53 9.78 -3.17
C THR A 545 -4.30 8.87 -4.12
N ARG A 546 -3.59 8.25 -5.07
CA ARG A 546 -4.16 7.38 -6.12
C ARG A 546 -3.25 6.18 -6.46
N PRO A 547 -2.93 5.29 -5.50
CA PRO A 547 -1.98 4.20 -5.71
C PRO A 547 -2.25 3.35 -6.96
N ARG A 548 -3.52 3.01 -7.24
CA ARG A 548 -3.85 2.19 -8.41
C ARG A 548 -3.44 2.85 -9.73
N TYR A 549 -3.67 4.16 -9.85
CA TYR A 549 -3.31 4.93 -11.04
C TYR A 549 -1.80 4.95 -11.25
N GLU A 550 -1.02 5.13 -10.18
CA GLU A 550 0.45 5.10 -10.24
C GLU A 550 0.98 3.74 -10.70
N PHE A 551 0.36 2.62 -10.29
CA PHE A 551 0.72 1.30 -10.81
C PHE A 551 0.51 1.18 -12.32
N GLY A 552 -0.56 1.79 -12.83
CA GLY A 552 -0.81 1.90 -14.27
C GLY A 552 0.26 2.73 -14.99
N ARG A 553 0.64 3.89 -14.43
CA ARG A 553 1.77 4.69 -14.97
C ARG A 553 3.07 3.89 -15.00
N GLY A 554 3.35 3.14 -13.94
CA GLY A 554 4.51 2.25 -13.89
C GLY A 554 4.47 1.17 -14.96
N ALA A 555 3.29 0.59 -15.24
CA ALA A 555 3.12 -0.42 -16.28
C ALA A 555 3.31 0.15 -17.69
N LEU A 556 2.87 1.40 -17.90
CA LEU A 556 3.09 2.15 -19.14
C LEU A 556 4.52 2.71 -19.29
N ARG A 557 5.37 2.52 -18.27
CA ARG A 557 6.75 3.03 -18.20
C ARG A 557 6.82 4.57 -18.20
N GLU A 558 5.83 5.20 -17.58
CA GLU A 558 5.67 6.66 -17.44
C GLU A 558 5.92 7.15 -16.00
N PHE A 559 6.48 6.29 -15.15
CA PHE A 559 6.87 6.59 -13.78
C PHE A 559 8.40 6.67 -13.67
N GLU A 560 8.91 7.74 -13.06
CA GLU A 560 10.33 7.96 -12.83
C GLU A 560 10.67 7.64 -11.36
N PRO A 561 11.43 6.55 -11.08
CA PRO A 561 11.83 6.21 -9.72
C PRO A 561 13.06 7.00 -9.27
N ALA A 562 13.26 7.09 -7.95
CA ALA A 562 14.46 7.61 -7.34
C ALA A 562 15.56 6.54 -7.19
N GLY A 563 16.77 6.96 -6.84
CA GLY A 563 17.87 6.06 -6.48
C GLY A 563 18.56 5.33 -7.65
N GLU A 564 18.29 5.75 -8.89
CA GLU A 564 19.00 5.27 -10.07
C GLU A 564 20.49 5.69 -10.04
N ARG A 565 21.34 4.91 -10.72
CA ARG A 565 22.82 5.09 -10.67
C ARG A 565 23.42 5.57 -11.97
N THR A 566 22.61 6.04 -12.91
CA THR A 566 23.03 6.46 -14.25
C THR A 566 24.14 7.51 -14.21
N LEU A 567 24.09 8.43 -13.24
CA LEU A 567 25.09 9.49 -13.05
C LEU A 567 26.53 8.99 -12.89
N VAL A 568 26.73 7.80 -12.29
CA VAL A 568 28.05 7.25 -11.97
C VAL A 568 28.37 5.97 -12.77
N ILE A 569 27.52 5.60 -13.73
CA ILE A 569 27.73 4.47 -14.62
C ILE A 569 28.30 4.98 -15.96
N PRO A 570 29.33 4.34 -16.53
CA PRO A 570 29.82 4.70 -17.86
C PRO A 570 28.72 4.65 -18.91
N ALA A 571 28.75 5.58 -19.87
CA ALA A 571 27.88 5.51 -21.05
C ALA A 571 28.02 4.14 -21.73
N LYS A 572 26.89 3.52 -22.07
CA LYS A 572 26.82 2.18 -22.67
C LYS A 572 26.62 2.21 -24.17
#